data_AF-K1U4R6-F1
#
_entry.id   AF-K1U4R6-F1
#
_cell.length_a   1.000
_cell.length_b   1.000
_cell.length_c   1.000
_cell.angle_alpha   90.00
_cell.angle_beta   90.00
_cell.angle_gamma   90.00
#
_symmetry.space_group_name_H-M   'P 1'
#
loop_
_entity.id
_entity.type
_entity.pdbx_description
1 polymer ?
#
loop_
_entity_poly.entity_id
_entity_poly.type
_entity_poly.pdbx_seq_one_letter_code
_entity_poly.pdbx_strand_id
1 'polypeptide(L)'
;MQDVSQRWGVRFKYNVDTVGRQLPYADFRIKPYSLEETLTNICKYFDFNWWKQNGNVYKIKPYEYPRRHTEEGEQMLAYLKTLYQNQEQFEARKDSVRKEV
;
A
#
# COMPACT_ATOMS: atom_id res chain seq x y z
N MET A 1 13.13 1.17 12.45
CA MET A 1 11.73 0.71 12.64
C MET A 1 11.35 0.58 14.11
N GLN A 2 12.27 0.23 15.02
CA GLN A 2 11.97 0.18 16.47
C GLN A 2 11.45 1.52 17.02
N ASP A 3 12.07 2.64 16.63
CA ASP A 3 11.63 3.98 17.07
C ASP A 3 10.21 4.31 16.61
N VAL A 4 9.84 3.89 15.40
CA VAL A 4 8.47 3.99 14.88
C VAL A 4 7.52 3.10 15.71
N SER A 5 7.94 1.90 16.05
CA SER A 5 7.15 1.00 16.89
C SER A 5 6.82 1.65 18.24
N GLN A 6 7.84 2.22 18.88
CA GLN A 6 7.73 2.84 20.19
C GLN A 6 6.91 4.13 20.14
N ARG A 7 7.19 5.02 19.18
CA ARG A 7 6.50 6.32 19.05
C ARG A 7 4.99 6.19 18.86
N TRP A 8 4.53 5.16 18.13
CA TRP A 8 3.11 4.94 17.87
C TRP A 8 2.48 3.84 18.74
N GLY A 9 3.24 3.21 19.64
CA GLY A 9 2.70 2.13 20.48
C GLY A 9 2.18 0.93 19.68
N VAL A 10 2.84 0.63 18.55
CA VAL A 10 2.49 -0.48 17.66
C VAL A 10 3.53 -1.59 17.70
N ARG A 11 3.17 -2.76 17.18
CA ARG A 11 4.09 -3.89 16.99
C ARG A 11 4.18 -4.25 15.52
N PHE A 12 5.40 -4.48 15.04
CA PHE A 12 5.63 -4.94 13.67
C PHE A 12 5.90 -6.44 13.60
N LYS A 13 5.17 -7.14 12.74
CA LYS A 13 5.47 -8.53 12.35
C LYS A 13 6.17 -8.52 11.00
N TYR A 14 7.43 -8.92 10.96
CA TYR A 14 8.23 -8.94 9.75
C TYR A 14 8.10 -10.29 9.03
N ASN A 15 7.68 -10.23 7.77
CA ASN A 15 7.73 -11.32 6.80
C ASN A 15 8.78 -11.01 5.71
N VAL A 16 9.82 -10.27 6.09
CA VAL A 16 10.93 -9.80 5.26
C VAL A 16 12.19 -9.82 6.11
N ASP A 17 13.34 -10.02 5.47
CA ASP A 17 14.63 -9.84 6.14
C ASP A 17 15.05 -8.37 6.08
N THR A 18 15.31 -7.80 7.26
CA THR A 18 15.74 -6.41 7.44
C THR A 18 17.22 -6.29 7.82
N VAL A 19 17.95 -7.39 7.99
CA VAL A 19 19.36 -7.38 8.38
C VAL A 19 20.19 -6.65 7.33
N GLY A 20 21.04 -5.72 7.78
CA GLY A 20 21.92 -4.93 6.92
C GLY A 20 21.24 -3.86 6.05
N ARG A 21 19.90 -3.76 6.07
CA ARG A 21 19.19 -2.73 5.30
C ARG A 21 19.32 -1.37 5.97
N GLN A 22 19.76 -0.37 5.21
CA GLN A 22 19.90 1.01 5.66
C GLN A 22 18.98 1.92 4.86
N LEU A 23 18.27 2.82 5.55
CA LEU A 23 17.36 3.78 4.94
C LEU A 23 17.98 5.18 5.00
N PRO A 24 18.39 5.77 3.87
CA PRO A 24 18.86 7.15 3.84
C PRO A 24 17.75 8.12 4.25
N TYR A 25 18.14 9.14 5.03
CA TYR A 25 17.25 10.21 5.50
C TYR A 25 16.00 9.69 6.23
N ALA A 26 16.16 8.64 7.05
CA ALA A 26 15.05 7.95 7.70
C ALA A 26 14.13 8.89 8.48
N ASP A 27 14.68 9.83 9.24
CA ASP A 27 13.90 10.76 10.06
C ASP A 27 13.01 11.71 9.24
N PHE A 28 13.47 12.10 8.04
CA PHE A 28 12.70 12.97 7.14
C PHE A 28 11.53 12.25 6.46
N ARG A 29 11.52 10.92 6.50
CA ARG A 29 10.43 10.07 5.98
C ARG A 29 9.30 9.90 6.99
N ILE A 30 9.55 10.27 8.24
CA ILE A 30 8.58 10.18 9.33
C ILE A 30 7.57 11.33 9.23
N LYS A 31 6.27 10.98 9.22
CA LYS A 31 5.16 11.92 9.27
C LYS A 31 4.54 11.89 10.66
N PRO A 32 4.73 12.93 11.51
CA PRO A 32 4.26 12.93 12.89
C PRO A 32 2.77 12.62 13.07
N TYR A 33 1.97 13.02 12.08
CA TYR A 33 0.51 12.91 12.08
C TYR A 33 -0.02 11.60 11.47
N SER A 34 0.83 10.78 10.83
CA SER A 34 0.36 9.59 10.11
C SER A 34 1.38 8.46 10.17
N LEU A 35 1.03 7.40 10.92
CA LEU A 35 1.81 6.16 10.94
C LEU A 35 1.82 5.53 9.55
N GLU A 36 0.68 5.48 8.86
CA GLU A 36 0.53 4.76 7.60
C GLU A 36 1.30 5.44 6.44
N GLU A 37 1.35 6.78 6.42
CA GLU A 37 2.25 7.49 5.52
C GLU A 37 3.72 7.26 5.86
N THR A 38 4.06 7.26 7.15
CA THR A 38 5.42 6.93 7.62
C THR A 38 5.84 5.54 7.15
N LEU A 39 4.98 4.54 7.34
CA LEU A 39 5.21 3.17 6.90
C LEU A 39 5.34 3.09 5.39
N THR A 40 4.51 3.82 4.64
CA THR A 40 4.58 3.89 3.18
C THR A 40 5.93 4.43 2.71
N ASN A 41 6.41 5.54 3.29
CA ASN A 41 7.67 6.19 2.91
C ASN A 41 8.91 5.34 3.22
N ILE A 42 8.84 4.52 4.27
CA ILE A 42 9.90 3.59 4.67
C ILE A 42 9.85 2.32 3.82
N CYS A 43 8.68 1.67 3.73
CA CYS A 43 8.56 0.34 3.13
C CYS A 43 8.80 0.39 1.62
N LYS A 44 8.28 1.39 0.91
CA LYS A 44 8.45 1.50 -0.55
C LYS A 44 9.92 1.60 -0.99
N TYR A 45 10.81 2.16 -0.16
CA TYR A 45 12.24 2.23 -0.47
C TYR A 45 12.88 0.84 -0.60
N PHE A 46 12.34 -0.15 0.10
CA PHE A 46 12.87 -1.52 0.17
C PHE A 46 12.08 -2.54 -0.63
N ASP A 47 11.14 -2.07 -1.47
CA ASP A 47 10.14 -2.89 -2.13
C ASP A 47 9.33 -3.75 -1.13
N PHE A 48 9.00 -3.13 0.00
CA PHE A 48 8.15 -3.70 1.04
C PHE A 48 6.78 -3.03 1.02
N ASN A 49 5.83 -3.70 1.66
CA ASN A 49 4.51 -3.19 1.92
C ASN A 49 4.11 -3.45 3.39
N TRP A 50 3.11 -2.71 3.89
CA TRP A 50 2.59 -2.85 5.24
C TRP A 50 1.11 -3.21 5.22
N TRP A 51 0.65 -3.97 6.21
CA TRP A 51 -0.75 -4.35 6.34
C TRP A 51 -1.17 -4.24 7.79
N LYS A 52 -2.15 -3.38 8.07
CA LYS A 52 -2.78 -3.32 9.39
C LYS A 52 -3.40 -4.70 9.69
N GLN A 53 -3.15 -5.20 10.88
CA GLN A 53 -3.76 -6.42 11.41
C GLN A 53 -4.74 -6.02 12.52
N ASN A 54 -5.10 -6.96 13.40
CA ASN A 54 -5.96 -6.65 14.54
C ASN A 54 -5.20 -5.85 15.60
N GLY A 55 -5.90 -4.89 16.24
CA GLY A 55 -5.34 -4.03 17.28
C GLY A 55 -4.19 -3.16 16.78
N ASN A 56 -3.11 -3.09 17.56
CA ASN A 56 -1.94 -2.25 17.28
C ASN A 56 -0.82 -3.01 16.53
N VAL A 57 -1.17 -3.99 15.69
CA VAL A 57 -0.20 -4.82 14.97
C VAL A 57 -0.21 -4.47 13.49
N TYR A 58 0.98 -4.27 12.93
CA TYR A 58 1.19 -4.08 11.50
C TYR A 58 2.13 -5.17 10.97
N LYS A 59 1.79 -5.75 9.83
CA LYS A 59 2.62 -6.76 9.17
C LYS A 59 3.42 -6.13 8.05
N ILE A 60 4.74 -6.29 8.03
CA ILE A 60 5.63 -5.83 6.96
C ILE A 60 5.95 -7.02 6.07
N LYS A 61 5.74 -6.88 4.76
CA LYS A 61 5.88 -7.94 3.75
C LYS A 61 6.65 -7.43 2.53
N PRO A 62 7.13 -8.29 1.63
CA PRO A 62 7.53 -7.88 0.30
C PRO A 62 6.34 -7.25 -0.43
N TYR A 63 6.62 -6.43 -1.43
CA TYR A 63 5.61 -6.05 -2.41
C TYR A 63 5.02 -7.30 -3.09
N GLU A 64 3.70 -7.30 -3.24
CA GLU A 64 2.94 -8.37 -3.87
C GLU A 64 2.14 -7.72 -5.01
N TYR A 65 2.57 -7.90 -6.27
CA TYR A 65 1.91 -7.33 -7.46
C TYR A 65 0.36 -7.40 -7.46
N PRO A 66 -0.28 -8.55 -7.14
CA PRO A 66 -1.74 -8.64 -7.21
C PRO A 66 -2.47 -8.01 -6.02
N ARG A 67 -1.76 -7.59 -4.95
CA ARG A 67 -2.37 -7.21 -3.68
C ARG A 67 -2.26 -5.70 -3.44
N ARG A 68 -3.40 -5.03 -3.33
CA ARG A 68 -3.53 -3.57 -3.15
C ARG A 68 -4.34 -3.22 -1.91
N HIS A 69 -4.07 -2.05 -1.34
CA HIS A 69 -4.86 -1.49 -0.24
C HIS A 69 -6.28 -1.13 -0.72
N THR A 70 -7.22 -1.10 0.22
CA THR A 70 -8.63 -0.81 -0.08
C THR A 70 -8.79 0.56 -0.73
N GLU A 71 -8.07 1.55 -0.22
CA GLU A 71 -8.09 2.94 -0.67
C GLU A 71 -7.59 3.08 -2.12
N GLU A 72 -6.56 2.30 -2.49
CA GLU A 72 -6.08 2.24 -3.88
C GLU A 72 -7.12 1.58 -4.80
N GLY A 73 -7.82 0.56 -4.30
CA GLY A 73 -8.95 -0.07 -4.98
C GLY A 73 -10.10 0.91 -5.22
N GLU A 74 -10.46 1.71 -4.22
CA GLU A 74 -11.48 2.75 -4.33
C GLU A 74 -11.10 3.80 -5.39
N GLN A 75 -9.84 4.26 -5.39
CA GLN A 75 -9.34 5.18 -6.41
C GLN A 75 -9.42 4.58 -7.82
N MET A 76 -9.04 3.31 -7.98
CA MET A 76 -9.14 2.62 -9.27
C MET A 76 -10.60 2.51 -9.74
N LEU A 77 -11.53 2.14 -8.85
CA LEU A 77 -12.94 2.04 -9.18
C LEU A 77 -13.53 3.41 -9.52
N ALA A 78 -13.15 4.46 -8.79
CA ALA A 78 -13.55 5.83 -9.07
C ALA A 78 -13.07 6.26 -10.47
N TYR A 79 -11.81 5.99 -10.81
CA TYR A 79 -11.28 6.23 -12.14
C TYR A 79 -12.03 5.45 -13.24
N LEU A 80 -12.25 4.15 -13.05
CA LEU A 80 -12.98 3.33 -14.03
C LEU A 80 -14.41 3.85 -14.26
N LYS A 81 -15.06 4.37 -13.20
CA LYS A 81 -16.39 4.97 -13.29
C LYS A 81 -16.41 6.24 -14.16
N THR A 82 -15.30 6.98 -14.29
CA THR A 82 -15.27 8.17 -15.17
C THR A 82 -15.20 7.82 -16.65
N LEU A 83 -14.83 6.57 -16.99
CA LEU A 83 -14.63 6.16 -18.38
C LEU A 83 -15.94 5.80 -19.10
N TYR A 84 -17.01 5.49 -18.37
CA TYR A 84 -18.29 5.03 -18.93
C TYR A 84 -19.46 5.72 -18.22
N GLN A 85 -20.24 6.49 -18.99
CA GLN A 85 -21.37 7.26 -18.46
C GLN A 85 -22.74 6.59 -18.75
N ASN A 86 -22.75 5.55 -19.58
CA ASN A 86 -23.95 4.83 -19.98
C ASN A 86 -23.65 3.35 -20.29
N GLN A 87 -24.71 2.56 -20.50
CA GLN A 87 -24.62 1.13 -20.76
C GLN A 87 -23.88 0.80 -22.06
N GLU A 88 -24.08 1.58 -23.12
CA GLU A 88 -23.45 1.35 -24.43
C GLU A 88 -21.92 1.44 -24.34
N GLN A 89 -21.40 2.49 -23.68
CA GLN A 89 -19.97 2.67 -23.44
C GLN A 89 -19.38 1.55 -22.56
N PHE A 90 -20.12 1.11 -21.55
CA PHE A 90 -19.67 0.03 -20.66
C PHE A 90 -19.56 -1.31 -21.38
N GLU A 91 -20.56 -1.68 -22.19
CA GLU A 91 -20.52 -2.92 -22.98
C GLU A 91 -19.41 -2.89 -24.04
N ALA A 92 -19.18 -1.75 -24.69
CA ALA A 92 -18.06 -1.59 -25.63
C ALA A 92 -16.69 -1.85 -24.95
N ARG A 93 -16.48 -1.38 -23.71
CA ARG A 93 -15.25 -1.70 -22.96
C ARG A 93 -15.15 -3.18 -22.63
N LYS A 94 -16.23 -3.78 -22.16
CA LYS A 94 -16.26 -5.19 -21.76
C LYS A 94 -15.83 -6.10 -22.91
N ASP A 95 -16.22 -5.76 -24.14
CA ASP A 95 -15.77 -6.48 -25.34
C ASP A 95 -14.28 -6.29 -25.63
N SER A 96 -13.74 -5.07 -25.47
CA SER A 96 -12.29 -4.83 -25.63
C SER A 96 -11.46 -5.58 -24.58
N VAL A 97 -11.85 -5.51 -23.30
CA VAL A 97 -11.13 -6.20 -22.21
C VAL A 97 -11.09 -7.71 -22.43
N ARG A 98 -12.19 -8.32 -22.90
CA ARG A 98 -12.24 -9.76 -23.20
C ARG A 98 -11.31 -10.21 -24.33
N LYS A 99 -10.88 -9.29 -25.20
CA LYS A 99 -9.91 -9.58 -26.27
C LYS A 99 -8.46 -9.38 -25.80
N GLU A 100 -8.27 -8.53 -24.80
CA GLU A 100 -6.97 -8.18 -24.21
C GLU A 100 -6.50 -9.19 -23.15
N VAL A 101 -7.43 -9.96 -22.56
CA VAL A 101 -7.21 -10.95 -21.49
C VAL A 101 -7.42 -12.35 -22.02
#